data_AF-A0ABC8L563-F1
#
_entry.id   AF-A0ABC8L563-F1
#
_cell.length_a   1.000
_cell.length_b   1.000
_cell.length_c   1.000
_cell.angle_alpha   90.00
_cell.angle_beta   90.00
_cell.angle_gamma   90.00
#
_symmetry.space_group_name_H-M   'P 1'
#
loop_
_entity.id
_entity.type
_entity.pdbx_description
1 polymer ?
#
loop_
_entity_poly.entity_id
_entity_poly.type
_entity_poly.pdbx_seq_one_letter_code
_entity_poly.pdbx_strand_id
1 'polypeptide(L)'
;MTGVDAVAMWVNEQFDYDYSSNTCASGKVCGHYTQVVWRTTEKLGCARVTCNNGQILVICSYDPPGNNTGERPYLKQITSSI
;
A
#
# COMPACT_ATOMS: atom_id res chain seq x y z
N MET A 1 -6.88 8.00 15.33
CA MET A 1 -6.19 7.68 14.07
C MET A 1 -5.32 8.84 13.64
N THR A 2 -4.02 8.64 13.71
CA THR A 2 -2.96 9.49 13.15
C THR A 2 -2.63 9.04 11.73
N GLY A 3 -1.76 9.80 11.04
CA GLY A 3 -1.22 9.35 9.75
C GLY A 3 -0.37 8.07 9.90
N VAL A 4 0.38 7.96 11.00
CA VAL A 4 1.18 6.77 11.31
C VAL A 4 0.30 5.55 11.50
N ASP A 5 -0.81 5.68 12.25
CA ASP A 5 -1.76 4.58 12.47
C ASP A 5 -2.33 4.08 11.13
N ALA A 6 -2.71 5.00 10.23
CA ALA A 6 -3.28 4.65 8.94
C ALA A 6 -2.27 3.93 8.03
N VAL A 7 -1.05 4.45 7.93
CA VAL A 7 0.02 3.81 7.13
C VAL A 7 0.38 2.45 7.71
N ALA A 8 0.43 2.29 9.04
CA ALA A 8 0.65 0.99 9.67
C ALA A 8 -0.46 -0.02 9.32
N MET A 9 -1.72 0.39 9.29
CA MET A 9 -2.83 -0.46 8.84
C MET A 9 -2.68 -0.86 7.37
N TRP A 10 -2.32 0.07 6.49
CA TRP A 10 -2.08 -0.21 5.07
C TRP A 10 -0.91 -1.18 4.85
N VAL A 11 0.20 -0.97 5.56
CA VAL A 11 1.39 -1.85 5.46
C VAL A 11 1.10 -3.25 6.01
N ASN A 12 0.26 -3.38 7.03
CA ASN A 12 -0.11 -4.68 7.60
C ASN A 12 -0.86 -5.59 6.62
N GLU A 13 -1.43 -5.07 5.54
CA GLU A 13 -1.98 -5.92 4.48
C GLU A 13 -0.91 -6.79 3.80
N GLN A 14 0.38 -6.54 4.02
CA GLN A 14 1.48 -7.41 3.58
C GLN A 14 1.32 -8.87 4.01
N PHE A 15 0.68 -9.12 5.16
CA PHE A 15 0.47 -10.48 5.67
C PHE A 15 -0.57 -11.26 4.86
N ASP A 16 -1.42 -10.56 4.12
CA ASP A 16 -2.46 -11.13 3.27
C ASP A 16 -2.03 -11.16 1.77
N TYR A 17 -0.91 -10.53 1.40
CA TYR A 17 -0.43 -10.46 0.01
C TYR A 17 0.62 -11.54 -0.29
N ASP A 18 0.36 -12.37 -1.30
CA ASP A 18 1.37 -13.28 -1.85
C ASP A 18 1.98 -12.70 -3.14
N TYR A 19 3.25 -12.30 -3.03
CA TYR A 19 4.03 -11.79 -4.16
C TYR A 19 4.14 -12.81 -5.32
N SER A 20 4.21 -14.10 -5.01
CA SER A 20 4.49 -15.15 -5.99
C SER A 20 3.33 -15.27 -6.97
N SER A 21 2.11 -15.42 -6.44
CA SER A 21 0.87 -15.40 -7.22
C SER A 21 0.43 -13.99 -7.65
N ASN A 22 0.98 -12.93 -7.03
CA ASN A 22 0.50 -11.55 -7.18
C ASN A 22 -0.99 -11.41 -6.81
N THR A 23 -1.41 -12.09 -5.75
CA THR A 23 -2.80 -12.08 -5.28
C THR A 23 -2.90 -11.76 -3.80
N CYS A 24 -4.08 -11.29 -3.40
CA CYS A 24 -4.45 -11.10 -2.01
C CYS A 24 -5.22 -12.32 -1.53
N ALA A 25 -5.07 -12.68 -0.26
CA ALA A 25 -5.83 -13.75 0.37
C ALA A 25 -7.35 -13.55 0.18
N SER A 26 -8.10 -14.65 0.05
CA SER A 26 -9.53 -14.61 -0.22
C SER A 26 -10.28 -13.78 0.83
N GLY A 27 -11.04 -12.78 0.37
CA GLY A 27 -11.81 -11.87 1.22
C GLY A 27 -10.98 -10.79 1.93
N LYS A 28 -9.69 -10.66 1.62
CA LYS A 28 -8.80 -9.62 2.15
C LYS A 28 -8.57 -8.50 1.14
N VAL A 29 -8.00 -7.41 1.64
CA VAL A 29 -7.59 -6.23 0.85
C VAL A 29 -6.09 -6.08 0.99
N CYS A 30 -5.41 -5.89 -0.15
CA CYS A 30 -3.96 -5.70 -0.20
C CYS A 30 -3.55 -4.46 -1.02
N GLY A 31 -4.53 -3.75 -1.59
CA GLY A 31 -4.29 -2.65 -2.51
C GLY A 31 -3.61 -1.45 -1.85
N HIS A 32 -3.78 -1.26 -0.54
CA HIS A 32 -3.09 -0.19 0.16
C HIS A 32 -1.64 -0.55 0.36
N TYR A 33 -1.34 -1.78 0.81
CA TYR A 33 0.05 -2.25 0.92
C TYR A 33 0.78 -2.13 -0.41
N THR A 34 0.22 -2.68 -1.50
CA THR A 34 0.89 -2.68 -2.80
C THR A 34 1.15 -1.27 -3.31
N GLN A 35 0.25 -0.31 -3.07
CA GLN A 35 0.49 1.09 -3.41
C GLN A 35 1.58 1.74 -2.56
N VAL A 36 1.63 1.47 -1.26
CA VAL A 36 2.66 2.04 -0.35
C VAL A 36 4.06 1.64 -0.79
N VAL A 37 4.23 0.41 -1.29
CA VAL A 37 5.53 -0.16 -1.67
C VAL A 37 5.76 -0.17 -3.19
N TRP A 38 5.00 0.63 -3.95
CA TRP A 38 5.07 0.62 -5.40
C TRP A 38 6.36 1.26 -5.93
N ARG A 39 7.20 0.49 -6.62
CA ARG A 39 8.59 0.83 -6.98
C ARG A 39 8.75 2.03 -7.90
N THR A 40 7.72 2.35 -8.70
CA THR A 40 7.76 3.46 -9.67
C THR A 40 7.09 4.72 -9.14
N THR A 41 6.49 4.67 -7.95
CA THR A 41 5.93 5.86 -7.31
C THR A 41 7.07 6.68 -6.72
N GLU A 42 7.15 7.95 -7.10
CA GLU A 42 8.27 8.83 -6.73
C GLU A 42 7.86 9.90 -5.72
N LYS A 43 6.59 10.27 -5.72
CA LYS A 43 6.05 11.37 -4.93
C LYS A 43 4.79 10.92 -4.22
N LEU A 44 4.57 11.51 -3.05
CA LEU A 44 3.33 11.35 -2.33
C LEU A 44 2.93 12.64 -1.62
N GLY A 45 1.63 12.83 -1.46
CA GLY A 45 1.04 13.88 -0.65
C GLY A 45 -0.08 13.32 0.20
N CYS A 46 -0.13 13.68 1.48
CA CYS A 46 -1.12 13.15 2.41
C CYS A 46 -1.90 14.26 3.12
N ALA A 47 -3.13 13.94 3.51
CA ALA A 47 -3.99 14.81 4.29
C ALA A 47 -4.66 14.02 5.41
N ARG A 48 -4.93 14.71 6.52
CA ARG A 48 -5.75 14.20 7.62
C ARG A 48 -6.84 15.21 7.92
N VAL A 49 -8.08 14.73 7.91
CA VAL A 49 -9.28 15.55 8.12
C VAL A 49 -10.13 14.95 9.22
N THR A 50 -10.61 15.79 10.14
CA THR A 50 -11.66 15.43 11.09
C THR A 50 -13.00 15.90 10.52
N CYS A 51 -13.90 14.97 10.25
CA CYS A 51 -15.23 15.23 9.71
C CYS A 51 -16.18 15.78 10.79
N ASN A 52 -17.28 16.40 10.38
CA ASN A 52 -18.28 16.98 11.29
C ASN A 52 -18.90 15.96 12.27
N ASN A 53 -18.92 14.68 11.90
CA ASN A 53 -19.40 13.58 12.73
C ASN A 53 -18.29 12.98 13.65
N GLY A 54 -17.12 13.61 13.72
CA GLY A 54 -15.98 13.16 14.53
C GLY A 54 -15.13 12.07 13.89
N GLN A 55 -15.51 11.53 12.73
CA GLN A 55 -14.67 10.56 12.02
C GLN A 55 -13.37 11.20 11.54
N ILE A 56 -12.30 10.40 11.44
CA ILE A 56 -11.02 10.85 10.91
C ILE A 56 -10.79 10.17 9.57
N LEU A 57 -10.56 10.98 8.54
CA LEU A 57 -10.10 10.52 7.23
C LEU A 57 -8.61 10.79 7.10
N VAL A 58 -7.86 9.78 6.68
CA VAL A 58 -6.46 9.89 6.29
C VAL A 58 -6.36 9.45 4.84
N ILE A 59 -5.78 10.30 4.00
CA ILE A 59 -5.68 10.07 2.56
C ILE A 59 -4.23 10.33 2.17
N CYS A 60 -3.68 9.47 1.32
CA CYS A 60 -2.42 9.71 0.62
C CYS A 60 -2.63 9.50 -0.88
N SER A 61 -2.10 10.41 -1.68
CA SER A 61 -2.07 10.34 -3.14
C SER A 61 -0.62 10.10 -3.58
N TYR A 62 -0.45 9.29 -4.63
CA TYR A 62 0.84 8.76 -5.09
C TYR A 62 1.02 9.08 -6.57
N ASP A 63 2.22 9.53 -6.94
CA ASP A 63 2.56 9.93 -8.31
C ASP A 63 3.97 9.44 -8.72
N PRO A 64 4.10 8.76 -9.87
CA PRO A 64 3.04 8.11 -10.65
C PRO A 64 2.23 7.11 -9.80
N PRO A 65 0.95 6.84 -10.15
CA PRO A 65 0.13 5.89 -9.42
C PRO A 65 0.69 4.46 -9.56
N GLY A 66 0.44 3.65 -8.54
CA GLY A 66 0.74 2.23 -8.56
C GLY A 66 -0.47 1.37 -8.89
N ASN A 67 -0.41 0.09 -8.49
CA ASN A 67 -1.48 -0.88 -8.66
C ASN A 67 -1.93 -1.09 -10.13
N ASN A 68 -0.98 -0.99 -11.07
CA ASN A 68 -1.24 -1.31 -12.46
C ASN A 68 -1.59 -2.80 -12.62
N THR A 69 -2.67 -3.09 -13.35
CA THR A 69 -3.15 -4.45 -13.58
C THR A 69 -2.06 -5.33 -14.20
N GLY A 70 -1.74 -6.45 -13.55
CA GLY A 70 -0.75 -7.43 -14.01
C GLY A 70 0.70 -7.11 -13.61
N GLU A 71 0.96 -5.93 -13.04
CA GLU A 71 2.28 -5.56 -12.53
C GLU A 71 2.44 -5.96 -11.06
N ARG A 72 3.70 -6.08 -10.62
CA ARG A 72 4.05 -6.32 -9.22
C ARG A 72 4.56 -5.02 -8.59
N PRO A 73 4.32 -4.81 -7.29
CA PRO A 73 4.67 -3.55 -6.64
C PRO A 73 6.18 -3.31 -6.58
N TYR A 74 7.00 -4.36 -6.49
CA TYR A 74 8.45 -4.25 -6.50
C TYR A 74 9.09 -5.47 -7.16
N LEU A 75 10.41 -5.46 -7.34
CA LEU A 75 11.16 -6.64 -7.74
C LEU A 75 11.51 -7.45 -6.48
N LYS A 76 11.25 -8.76 -6.47
CA LYS A 76 11.84 -9.67 -5.49
C LYS A 76 13.36 -9.54 -5.64
N GLN A 77 14.06 -9.15 -4.59
CA GLN A 77 15.52 -9.26 -4.58
C GLN A 77 15.85 -10.73 -4.80
N ILE A 78 16.50 -11.03 -5.91
CA ILE A 78 17.16 -12.33 -6.08
C ILE A 78 18.33 -12.27 -5.10
N THR A 79 18.25 -12.97 -3.98
CA THR A 79 19.44 -13.34 -3.25
C THR A 79 20.26 -14.20 -4.21
N SER A 80 21.20 -13.59 -4.93
CA SER A 80 22.29 -14.34 -5.53
C SER A 80 22.97 -15.05 -4.38
N SER A 81 22.72 -16.35 -4.25
CA SER A 81 23.61 -17.24 -3.53
C SER A 81 24.98 -17.08 -4.18
N ILE A 82 25.85 -16.34 -3.50
CA ILE A 82 27.30 -16.38 -3.75
C ILE A 82 27.81 -17.68 -3.15
#